data_AF-A0A367JQD4-F1
#
_entry.id   AF-A0A367JQD4-F1
#
_cell.length_a   1.000
_cell.length_b   1.000
_cell.length_c   1.000
_cell.angle_alpha   90.00
_cell.angle_beta   90.00
_cell.angle_gamma   90.00
#
_symmetry.space_group_name_H-M   'P 1'
#
loop_
_entity.id
_entity.type
_entity.pdbx_description
1 polymer ?
#
loop_
_entity_poly.entity_id
_entity_poly.type
_entity_poly.pdbx_seq_one_letter_code
_entity_poly.pdbx_strand_id
1 'polypeptide(L)'
;SANIKDAYKIIISFTDIFDESSYKAFTTWYTRNEAAFLTSTSKQRKVVDGSKIRCHELHVMKQAFQADVVNEIVKYMPLYQQHIADLKESGYKITSYARKSVTEESDDQRVKMLQNMVSRLRERPLVDGVFVFPCCSASDLISPRDMVSKSQLLKKLEDITDNAQERDVFLVIIDFAGLTTNANDLKVFAGNYDRHKKLTVEWLPTKNEVKVL
;
A
#
# COMPACT_ATOMS: atom_id res chain seq x y z
N SER A 1 6.36 -30.31 -7.76
CA SER A 1 6.12 -29.09 -6.97
C SER A 1 7.37 -28.84 -6.15
N ALA A 2 7.79 -27.58 -5.92
CA ALA A 2 8.73 -27.36 -4.83
C ALA A 2 8.04 -27.78 -3.52
N ASN A 3 8.75 -28.58 -2.72
CA ASN A 3 8.21 -29.13 -1.49
C ASN A 3 8.23 -28.02 -0.43
N ILE A 4 7.14 -27.86 0.33
CA ILE A 4 7.06 -26.95 1.48
C ILE A 4 8.24 -27.17 2.44
N LYS A 5 8.75 -28.40 2.49
CA LYS A 5 9.96 -28.78 3.23
C LYS A 5 11.24 -28.08 2.77
N ASP A 6 11.41 -27.88 1.47
CA ASP A 6 12.58 -27.20 0.91
C ASP A 6 12.48 -25.68 1.11
N ALA A 7 11.26 -25.13 0.95
CA ALA A 7 10.98 -23.73 1.27
C ALA A 7 11.23 -23.43 2.76
N TYR A 8 10.80 -24.32 3.67
CA TYR A 8 11.07 -24.20 5.10
C TYR A 8 12.57 -24.13 5.38
N LYS A 9 13.37 -25.07 4.87
CA LYS A 9 14.82 -25.11 5.08
C LYS A 9 15.54 -23.84 4.60
N ILE A 10 15.11 -23.30 3.46
CA ILE A 10 15.67 -22.04 2.94
C ILE A 10 15.25 -20.89 3.86
N ILE A 11 13.97 -20.77 4.19
CA ILE A 11 13.46 -19.63 4.96
C ILE A 11 14.06 -19.60 6.37
N ILE A 12 14.15 -20.72 7.08
CA ILE A 12 14.78 -20.75 8.42
C ILE A 12 16.27 -20.38 8.40
N SER A 13 16.94 -20.46 7.24
CA SER A 13 18.34 -20.02 7.13
C SER A 13 18.48 -18.49 7.01
N PHE A 14 17.38 -17.78 6.73
CA PHE A 14 17.36 -16.33 6.54
C PHE A 14 16.51 -15.59 7.59
N THR A 15 15.85 -16.30 8.51
CA THR A 15 15.04 -15.67 9.56
C THR A 15 14.92 -16.56 10.80
N ASP A 16 14.96 -15.90 11.96
CA ASP A 16 14.72 -16.43 13.30
C ASP A 16 13.23 -16.48 13.69
N ILE A 17 12.36 -15.88 12.87
CA ILE A 17 10.90 -15.81 13.09
C ILE A 17 10.27 -17.20 13.29
N PHE A 18 10.91 -18.26 12.77
CA PHE A 18 10.44 -19.64 12.88
C PHE A 18 11.33 -20.53 13.76
N ASP A 19 12.28 -19.98 14.53
CA ASP A 19 13.22 -20.79 15.33
C ASP A 19 12.51 -21.59 16.42
N GLU A 20 11.44 -21.04 17.01
CA GLU A 20 10.57 -21.74 17.96
C GLU A 20 9.40 -22.48 17.28
N SER A 21 9.26 -22.32 15.97
CA SER A 21 8.13 -22.86 15.21
C SER A 21 8.47 -24.23 14.60
N SER A 22 7.65 -25.22 14.92
CA SER A 22 7.74 -26.52 14.25
C SER A 22 7.48 -26.38 12.73
N TYR A 23 8.05 -27.29 11.93
CA TYR A 23 7.73 -27.40 10.50
C TYR A 23 6.22 -27.43 10.22
N LYS A 24 5.43 -28.01 11.13
CA LYS A 24 3.98 -28.06 11.04
C LYS A 24 3.35 -26.67 11.21
N ALA A 25 3.80 -25.89 12.20
CA ALA A 25 3.36 -24.51 12.40
C ALA A 25 3.71 -23.64 11.19
N PHE A 26 4.93 -23.76 10.67
CA PHE A 26 5.33 -23.11 9.42
C PHE A 26 4.41 -23.49 8.25
N THR A 27 4.08 -24.77 8.09
CA THR A 27 3.21 -25.24 6.99
C THR A 27 1.79 -24.67 7.12
N THR A 28 1.25 -24.59 8.34
CA THR A 28 -0.05 -23.97 8.60
C THR A 28 -0.04 -22.48 8.30
N TRP A 29 0.96 -21.74 8.80
CA TRP A 29 1.16 -20.33 8.49
C TRP A 29 1.31 -20.11 6.98
N TYR A 30 2.12 -20.94 6.31
CA TYR A 30 2.38 -20.91 4.88
C TYR A 30 1.09 -21.04 4.06
N THR A 31 0.25 -22.01 4.43
CA THR A 31 -1.01 -22.31 3.72
C THR A 31 -2.03 -21.20 3.93
N ARG A 32 -2.08 -20.65 5.14
CA ARG A 32 -3.03 -19.60 5.52
C ARG A 32 -2.71 -18.24 4.89
N ASN A 33 -1.44 -17.95 4.65
CA ASN A 33 -1.00 -16.67 4.08
C ASN A 33 -0.85 -16.71 2.55
N GLU A 34 -1.30 -17.79 1.90
CA GLU A 34 -1.29 -17.97 0.44
C GLU A 34 0.02 -17.50 -0.21
N ALA A 35 1.17 -17.84 0.37
CA ALA A 35 2.45 -17.35 -0.13
C ALA A 35 2.63 -17.72 -1.61
N ALA A 36 2.40 -16.74 -2.48
CA ALA A 36 2.07 -16.95 -3.89
C ALA A 36 3.24 -17.44 -4.76
N PHE A 37 4.41 -17.65 -4.15
CA PHE A 37 5.61 -18.06 -4.88
C PHE A 37 5.57 -19.53 -5.32
N LEU A 38 4.87 -20.44 -4.61
CA LEU A 38 4.71 -21.83 -5.06
C LEU A 38 3.58 -21.99 -6.09
N THR A 39 2.61 -21.07 -6.11
CA THR A 39 1.55 -21.00 -7.12
C THR A 39 1.98 -20.23 -8.38
N SER A 40 3.08 -19.47 -8.30
CA SER A 40 3.70 -18.84 -9.48
C SER A 40 4.13 -19.88 -10.52
N THR A 41 3.94 -19.55 -11.79
CA THR A 41 4.21 -20.44 -12.93
C THR A 41 5.67 -20.92 -12.89
N SER A 42 5.87 -22.19 -12.53
CA SER A 42 7.22 -22.76 -12.45
C SER A 42 7.91 -22.70 -13.81
N LYS A 43 9.05 -22.02 -13.91
CA LYS A 43 9.93 -22.11 -15.07
C LYS A 43 10.74 -23.42 -14.99
N GLN A 44 10.51 -24.32 -15.94
CA GLN A 44 11.43 -25.44 -16.28
C GLN A 44 12.66 -24.84 -17.00
N ARG A 45 13.93 -25.23 -16.86
CA ARG A 45 14.71 -26.31 -16.20
C ARG A 45 16.10 -25.72 -15.91
N LYS A 46 16.71 -25.99 -14.75
CA LYS A 46 18.18 -25.93 -14.58
C LYS A 46 18.66 -27.36 -14.36
N VAL A 47 19.67 -27.80 -15.10
CA VAL A 47 20.38 -29.06 -14.80
C VAL A 47 21.41 -28.72 -13.74
N VAL A 48 21.25 -29.31 -12.57
CA VAL A 48 22.24 -29.23 -11.48
C VAL A 48 22.65 -30.67 -11.21
N ASP A 49 23.95 -30.95 -11.29
CA ASP A 49 24.54 -32.28 -11.07
C ASP A 49 23.85 -33.40 -11.89
N GLY A 50 23.63 -33.14 -13.18
CA GLY A 50 23.02 -34.10 -14.12
C GLY A 50 21.52 -34.34 -13.93
N SER A 51 20.91 -33.79 -12.87
CA SER A 51 19.49 -33.96 -12.57
C SER A 51 18.68 -32.73 -12.98
N LYS A 52 17.52 -32.95 -13.59
CA LYS A 52 16.57 -31.88 -13.93
C LYS A 52 15.76 -31.53 -12.68
N ILE A 53 16.03 -30.37 -12.10
CA ILE A 53 15.26 -29.84 -10.97
C ILE A 53 14.25 -28.79 -11.42
N ARG A 54 13.11 -28.74 -10.72
CA ARG A 54 12.04 -27.75 -10.92
C ARG A 54 12.35 -26.54 -10.04
N CYS A 55 12.51 -25.37 -10.65
CA CYS A 55 12.81 -24.13 -9.93
C CYS A 55 11.60 -23.19 -9.93
N HIS A 56 11.54 -22.35 -8.91
CA HIS A 56 10.61 -21.23 -8.80
C HIS A 56 11.43 -19.93 -8.72
N GLU A 57 10.97 -18.89 -9.40
CA GLU A 57 11.65 -17.59 -9.40
C GLU A 57 11.19 -16.80 -8.17
N LEU A 58 12.06 -16.69 -7.18
CA LEU A 58 11.85 -15.88 -5.99
C LEU A 58 12.49 -14.51 -6.19
N HIS A 59 11.68 -13.46 -6.09
CA HIS A 59 12.17 -12.10 -5.99
C HIS A 59 12.52 -11.85 -4.53
N VAL A 60 13.79 -12.08 -4.18
CA VAL A 60 14.34 -11.72 -2.88
C VAL A 60 14.93 -10.32 -2.93
N MET A 61 14.79 -9.58 -1.84
CA MET A 61 15.40 -8.26 -1.70
C MET A 61 16.92 -8.39 -1.79
N LYS A 62 17.54 -7.60 -2.66
CA LYS A 62 19.01 -7.58 -2.78
C LYS A 62 19.61 -7.14 -1.45
N GLN A 63 20.72 -7.76 -1.06
CA GLN A 63 21.40 -7.45 0.20
C GLN A 63 21.73 -5.97 0.36
N ALA A 64 22.08 -5.30 -0.74
CA ALA A 64 22.34 -3.86 -0.78
C ALA A 64 21.18 -2.99 -0.28
N PHE A 65 19.93 -3.46 -0.34
CA PHE A 65 18.74 -2.73 0.11
C PHE A 65 18.24 -3.17 1.49
N GLN A 66 18.79 -4.25 2.06
CA GLN A 66 18.30 -4.78 3.34
C GLN A 66 18.52 -3.78 4.49
N ALA A 67 19.69 -3.15 4.55
CA ALA A 67 20.01 -2.17 5.57
C ALA A 67 19.09 -0.93 5.49
N ASP A 68 18.75 -0.50 4.28
CA ASP A 68 17.84 0.62 4.05
C ASP A 68 16.43 0.29 4.53
N VAL A 69 15.92 -0.89 4.20
CA VAL A 69 14.59 -1.34 4.64
C VAL A 69 14.54 -1.55 6.15
N VAL A 70 15.59 -2.09 6.77
CA VAL A 70 15.69 -2.19 8.23
C VAL A 70 15.67 -0.79 8.85
N ASN A 71 16.41 0.17 8.30
CA ASN A 71 16.37 1.56 8.78
C ASN A 71 14.97 2.18 8.58
N GLU A 72 14.30 1.92 7.46
CA GLU A 72 12.93 2.37 7.18
C GLU A 72 11.95 1.87 8.24
N ILE A 73 12.04 0.57 8.57
CA ILE A 73 11.16 -0.07 9.56
C ILE A 73 11.47 0.37 10.99
N VAL A 74 12.74 0.38 11.39
CA VAL A 74 13.13 0.57 12.80
C VAL A 74 13.22 2.05 13.17
N LYS A 75 13.65 2.91 12.24
CA LYS A 75 13.89 4.33 12.52
C LYS A 75 12.81 5.22 11.92
N TYR A 76 12.59 5.12 10.61
CA TYR A 76 11.70 6.07 9.93
C TYR A 76 10.23 5.85 10.29
N MET A 77 9.78 4.61 10.41
CA MET A 77 8.37 4.33 10.70
C MET A 77 7.92 4.87 12.07
N PRO A 78 8.63 4.65 13.20
CA PRO A 78 8.23 5.26 14.48
C PRO A 78 8.30 6.78 14.45
N LEU A 79 9.33 7.37 13.81
CA LEU A 79 9.45 8.82 13.68
C LEU A 79 8.30 9.40 12.85
N TYR A 80 7.88 8.72 11.79
CA TYR A 80 6.75 9.12 10.97
C TYR A 80 5.43 8.99 11.73
N GLN A 81 5.22 7.90 12.47
CA GLN A 81 4.04 7.74 13.33
C GLN A 81 3.96 8.84 14.37
N GLN A 82 5.07 9.18 15.03
CA GLN A 82 5.14 10.29 15.97
C GLN A 82 4.85 11.62 15.28
N HIS A 83 5.45 11.87 14.11
CA HIS A 83 5.19 13.09 13.33
C HIS A 83 3.70 13.25 13.01
N ILE A 84 3.02 12.18 12.60
CA ILE A 84 1.58 12.23 12.34
C ILE A 84 0.77 12.43 13.63
N ALA A 85 1.17 11.82 14.74
CA ALA A 85 0.54 12.07 16.04
C ALA A 85 0.66 13.55 16.45
N ASP A 86 1.85 14.15 16.33
CA ASP A 86 2.09 15.57 16.63
C ASP A 86 1.24 16.49 15.73
N LEU A 87 1.05 16.12 14.46
CA LEU A 87 0.16 16.84 13.55
C LEU A 87 -1.29 16.78 14.03
N LYS A 88 -1.77 15.60 14.46
CA LYS A 88 -3.12 15.44 15.01
C LYS A 88 -3.32 16.25 16.28
N GLU A 89 -2.34 16.25 17.19
CA GLU A 89 -2.36 17.07 18.40
C GLU A 89 -2.40 18.58 18.07
N SER A 90 -1.73 18.97 16.98
CA SER A 90 -1.77 20.34 16.45
C SER A 90 -3.08 20.69 15.73
N GLY A 91 -4.06 19.78 15.70
CA GLY A 91 -5.39 19.98 15.12
C GLY A 91 -5.54 19.55 13.66
N TYR A 92 -4.52 18.92 13.05
CA TYR A 92 -4.64 18.43 11.68
C TYR A 92 -5.46 17.14 11.61
N LYS A 93 -6.28 17.03 10.57
CA LYS A 93 -6.94 15.79 10.17
C LYS A 93 -6.17 15.11 9.06
N ILE A 94 -5.80 13.87 9.27
CA ILE A 94 -5.05 13.07 8.31
C ILE A 94 -6.05 12.42 7.36
N THR A 95 -6.01 12.79 6.09
CA THR A 95 -6.90 12.21 5.10
C THR A 95 -6.10 11.53 4.00
N SER A 96 -6.43 10.28 3.70
CA SER A 96 -5.88 9.63 2.52
C SER A 96 -6.66 10.00 1.27
N TYR A 97 -5.98 9.92 0.13
CA TYR A 97 -6.57 10.17 -1.17
C TYR A 97 -6.56 8.91 -2.02
N ALA A 98 -7.71 8.61 -2.63
CA ALA A 98 -7.85 7.60 -3.65
C ALA A 98 -8.52 8.21 -4.88
N ARG A 99 -8.05 7.84 -6.07
CA ARG A 99 -8.77 8.11 -7.30
C ARG A 99 -8.76 6.90 -8.20
N LYS A 100 -9.70 6.86 -9.13
CA LYS A 100 -9.73 5.89 -10.21
C LYS A 100 -9.85 6.61 -11.56
N SER A 101 -8.96 6.21 -12.47
CA SER A 101 -8.99 6.69 -13.85
C SER A 101 -10.22 6.21 -14.59
N VAL A 102 -10.64 6.98 -15.60
CA VAL A 102 -11.70 6.58 -16.52
C VAL A 102 -11.23 5.40 -17.35
N THR A 103 -11.93 4.28 -17.25
CA THR A 103 -11.64 3.02 -17.94
C THR A 103 -12.96 2.28 -18.21
N GLU A 104 -12.92 1.20 -19.00
CA GLU A 104 -14.11 0.51 -19.53
C GLU A 104 -14.83 -0.41 -18.51
N GLU A 105 -14.36 -0.52 -17.26
CA GLU A 105 -15.07 -1.32 -16.26
C GLU A 105 -16.48 -0.79 -15.95
N SER A 106 -17.34 -1.71 -15.51
CA SER A 106 -18.67 -1.34 -15.03
C SER A 106 -18.60 -0.53 -13.73
N ASP A 107 -19.68 0.19 -13.44
CA ASP A 107 -19.79 0.97 -12.20
C ASP A 107 -19.67 0.11 -10.95
N ASP A 108 -20.21 -1.12 -10.95
CA ASP A 108 -20.11 -2.02 -9.80
C ASP A 108 -18.67 -2.55 -9.62
N GLN A 109 -17.97 -2.85 -10.72
CA GLN A 109 -16.55 -3.20 -10.65
C GLN A 109 -15.72 -2.03 -10.12
N ARG A 110 -16.00 -0.81 -10.58
CA ARG A 110 -15.34 0.41 -10.12
C ARG A 110 -15.56 0.66 -8.64
N VAL A 111 -16.81 0.55 -8.17
CA VAL A 111 -17.16 0.68 -6.74
C VAL A 111 -16.40 -0.36 -5.92
N LYS A 112 -16.35 -1.62 -6.37
CA LYS A 112 -15.59 -2.68 -5.67
C LYS A 112 -14.10 -2.35 -5.59
N MET A 113 -13.49 -1.87 -6.66
CA MET A 113 -12.07 -1.49 -6.67
C MET A 113 -11.81 -0.30 -5.74
N LEU A 114 -12.67 0.72 -5.78
CA LEU A 114 -12.57 1.88 -4.91
C LEU A 114 -12.76 1.51 -3.43
N GLN A 115 -13.74 0.67 -3.12
CA GLN A 115 -13.96 0.18 -1.74
C GLN A 115 -12.74 -0.59 -1.23
N ASN A 116 -12.10 -1.40 -2.08
CA ASN A 116 -10.85 -2.06 -1.72
C ASN A 116 -9.74 -1.04 -1.43
N MET A 117 -9.59 0.01 -2.25
CA MET A 117 -8.63 1.10 -1.98
C MET A 117 -8.93 1.80 -0.66
N VAL A 118 -10.20 2.15 -0.41
CA VAL A 118 -10.64 2.79 0.84
C VAL A 118 -10.31 1.90 2.04
N SER A 119 -10.65 0.61 1.98
CA SER A 119 -10.37 -0.34 3.07
C SER A 119 -8.88 -0.42 3.37
N ARG A 120 -8.02 -0.45 2.35
CA ARG A 120 -6.55 -0.46 2.51
C ARG A 120 -5.99 0.83 3.09
N LEU A 121 -6.57 1.97 2.72
CA LEU A 121 -6.20 3.26 3.28
C LEU A 121 -6.66 3.40 4.74
N ARG A 122 -7.83 2.85 5.09
CA ARG A 122 -8.35 2.80 6.46
C ARG A 122 -7.60 1.83 7.38
N GLU A 123 -7.02 0.77 6.83
CA GLU A 123 -6.09 -0.11 7.58
C GLU A 123 -4.84 0.64 8.06
N ARG A 124 -4.53 1.82 7.50
CA ARG A 124 -3.41 2.65 7.95
C ARG A 124 -3.79 3.34 9.27
N PRO A 125 -3.08 3.07 10.38
CA PRO A 125 -3.49 3.46 11.74
C PRO A 125 -3.55 4.97 11.99
N LEU A 126 -3.24 5.79 10.99
CA LEU A 126 -3.07 7.23 11.13
C LEU A 126 -4.13 8.03 10.37
N VAL A 127 -5.05 7.38 9.64
CA VAL A 127 -5.97 8.04 8.71
C VAL A 127 -7.34 8.31 9.33
N ASP A 128 -7.73 9.58 9.42
CA ASP A 128 -9.03 10.03 9.94
C ASP A 128 -10.13 10.02 8.87
N GLY A 129 -9.76 10.14 7.59
CA GLY A 129 -10.69 10.21 6.45
C GLY A 129 -10.13 9.64 5.16
N VAL A 130 -10.98 9.34 4.19
CA VAL A 130 -10.54 8.96 2.83
C VAL A 130 -11.32 9.76 1.79
N PHE A 131 -10.64 10.60 1.01
CA PHE A 131 -11.22 11.24 -0.17
C PHE A 131 -11.12 10.32 -1.37
N VAL A 132 -12.24 10.20 -2.10
CA VAL A 132 -12.34 9.32 -3.26
C VAL A 132 -12.81 10.11 -4.48
N PHE A 133 -12.10 9.93 -5.60
CA PHE A 133 -12.52 10.44 -6.90
C PHE A 133 -12.69 9.28 -7.89
N PRO A 134 -13.94 8.88 -8.21
CA PRO A 134 -14.19 7.61 -8.88
C PRO A 134 -13.88 7.64 -10.38
N CYS A 135 -13.94 8.80 -11.02
CA CYS A 135 -13.80 8.93 -12.46
C CYS A 135 -13.02 10.22 -12.78
N CYS A 136 -11.70 10.15 -12.84
CA CYS A 136 -10.90 11.30 -13.26
C CYS A 136 -9.55 10.92 -13.87
N SER A 137 -9.10 11.70 -14.86
CA SER A 137 -7.75 11.52 -15.40
C SER A 137 -6.70 12.07 -14.43
N ALA A 138 -5.54 11.42 -14.41
CA ALA A 138 -4.38 11.90 -13.66
C ALA A 138 -3.89 13.26 -14.18
N SER A 139 -4.12 13.55 -15.46
CA SER A 139 -3.70 14.79 -16.12
C SER A 139 -4.64 15.98 -15.86
N ASP A 140 -5.84 15.71 -15.35
CA ASP A 140 -6.82 16.75 -15.06
C ASP A 140 -6.33 17.66 -13.94
N LEU A 141 -6.76 18.93 -13.98
CA LEU A 141 -6.46 19.89 -12.91
C LEU A 141 -7.11 19.42 -11.59
N ILE A 142 -6.34 19.41 -10.51
CA ILE A 142 -6.76 18.90 -9.19
C ILE A 142 -7.95 19.68 -8.67
N SER A 143 -7.85 21.02 -8.55
CA SER A 143 -8.91 21.81 -7.92
C SER A 143 -10.27 21.70 -8.63
N PRO A 144 -10.39 21.87 -9.96
CA PRO A 144 -11.68 21.79 -10.64
C PRO A 144 -12.31 20.39 -10.58
N ARG A 145 -11.53 19.32 -10.79
CA ARG A 145 -12.10 17.97 -10.76
C ARG A 145 -12.48 17.56 -9.34
N ASP A 146 -11.69 17.99 -8.34
CA ASP A 146 -11.88 17.57 -6.96
C ASP A 146 -12.94 18.42 -6.22
N MET A 147 -13.37 19.54 -6.82
CA MET A 147 -14.50 20.37 -6.34
C MET A 147 -15.86 19.86 -6.79
N VAL A 148 -15.93 19.08 -7.88
CA VAL A 148 -17.17 18.66 -8.51
C VAL A 148 -17.31 17.15 -8.41
N SER A 149 -17.69 16.64 -7.24
CA SER A 149 -18.02 15.21 -7.15
C SER A 149 -19.08 14.93 -6.11
N LYS A 150 -20.34 14.98 -6.54
CA LYS A 150 -21.42 14.15 -5.97
C LYS A 150 -21.73 13.01 -6.94
N SER A 151 -20.70 12.29 -7.38
CA SER A 151 -20.93 11.09 -8.20
C SER A 151 -21.86 10.14 -7.45
N GLN A 152 -22.87 9.59 -8.14
CA GLN A 152 -23.74 8.57 -7.54
C GLN A 152 -22.96 7.34 -7.07
N LEU A 153 -21.77 7.11 -7.62
CA LEU A 153 -20.86 6.04 -7.21
C LEU A 153 -20.33 6.24 -5.80
N LEU A 154 -20.09 7.49 -5.37
CA LEU A 154 -19.60 7.78 -4.02
C LEU A 154 -20.62 7.37 -2.95
N LYS A 155 -21.92 7.47 -3.26
CA LYS A 155 -23.00 7.04 -2.34
C LYS A 155 -23.01 5.52 -2.10
N LYS A 156 -22.34 4.74 -2.95
CA LYS A 156 -22.19 3.29 -2.81
C LYS A 156 -20.93 2.89 -2.04
N LEU A 157 -20.08 3.86 -1.67
CA LEU A 157 -18.87 3.61 -0.90
C LEU A 157 -19.11 3.87 0.59
N GLU A 158 -18.46 3.05 1.41
CA GLU A 158 -18.48 3.17 2.86
C GLU A 158 -17.15 3.75 3.37
N ASP A 159 -17.17 4.42 4.53
CA ASP A 159 -15.99 4.98 5.21
C ASP A 159 -15.19 6.04 4.44
N ILE A 160 -15.82 6.70 3.47
CA ILE A 160 -15.25 7.86 2.77
C ILE A 160 -15.54 9.17 3.51
N THR A 161 -14.83 10.23 3.13
CA THR A 161 -15.08 11.60 3.60
C THR A 161 -15.54 12.43 2.41
N ASP A 162 -16.62 13.18 2.59
CA ASP A 162 -17.30 13.84 1.47
C ASP A 162 -16.76 15.24 1.13
N ASN A 163 -15.91 15.84 1.95
CA ASN A 163 -15.42 17.20 1.74
C ASN A 163 -13.89 17.39 1.85
N ALA A 164 -13.20 17.43 0.71
CA ALA A 164 -11.74 17.63 0.60
C ALA A 164 -11.24 19.03 1.01
N GLN A 165 -12.15 19.93 1.41
CA GLN A 165 -11.86 21.33 1.71
C GLN A 165 -11.75 21.67 3.19
N GLU A 166 -11.69 20.69 4.09
CA GLU A 166 -11.30 20.98 5.47
C GLU A 166 -9.94 21.71 5.47
N ARG A 167 -9.85 22.77 6.28
CA ARG A 167 -8.73 23.72 6.19
C ARG A 167 -7.43 23.09 6.67
N ASP A 168 -7.49 22.11 7.58
CA ASP A 168 -6.36 21.50 8.29
C ASP A 168 -6.13 20.03 7.87
N VAL A 169 -6.00 19.78 6.56
CA VAL A 169 -5.87 18.41 6.03
C VAL A 169 -4.43 18.07 5.70
N PHE A 170 -3.93 16.97 6.28
CA PHE A 170 -2.72 16.30 5.82
C PHE A 170 -3.11 15.21 4.81
N LEU A 171 -2.84 15.45 3.53
CA LEU A 171 -3.19 14.53 2.46
C LEU A 171 -2.10 13.47 2.28
N VAL A 172 -2.49 12.21 2.40
CA VAL A 172 -1.61 11.06 2.22
C VAL A 172 -1.95 10.36 0.90
N ILE A 173 -0.98 10.31 -0.01
CA ILE A 173 -1.11 9.63 -1.30
C ILE A 173 -0.15 8.43 -1.38
N ILE A 174 -0.57 7.36 -2.06
CA ILE A 174 0.26 6.16 -2.23
C ILE A 174 1.42 6.43 -3.20
N ASP A 175 1.11 7.08 -4.32
CA ASP A 175 2.08 7.47 -5.33
C ASP A 175 1.70 8.80 -5.97
N PHE A 176 2.67 9.43 -6.64
CA PHE A 176 2.45 10.71 -7.32
C PHE A 176 1.35 10.61 -8.38
N ALA A 177 1.39 9.55 -9.19
CA ALA A 177 0.39 9.34 -10.24
C ALA A 177 -1.02 9.15 -9.65
N GLY A 178 -1.13 8.59 -8.45
CA GLY A 178 -2.38 8.47 -7.69
C GLY A 178 -2.99 9.81 -7.32
N LEU A 179 -2.22 10.89 -7.28
CA LEU A 179 -2.76 12.25 -7.20
C LEU A 179 -2.87 12.91 -8.58
N THR A 180 -1.76 13.05 -9.30
CA THR A 180 -1.72 13.70 -10.62
C THR A 180 -0.46 13.33 -11.41
N THR A 181 -0.54 13.40 -12.73
CA THR A 181 0.64 13.39 -13.62
C THR A 181 1.04 14.79 -14.09
N ASN A 182 0.29 15.82 -13.70
CA ASN A 182 0.56 17.22 -14.06
C ASN A 182 1.34 17.92 -12.93
N ALA A 183 2.68 17.92 -13.04
CA ALA A 183 3.54 18.51 -12.03
C ALA A 183 3.36 20.04 -11.87
N ASN A 184 2.96 20.75 -12.94
CA ASN A 184 2.72 22.20 -12.85
C ASN A 184 1.44 22.49 -12.08
N ASP A 185 0.38 21.73 -12.34
CA ASP A 185 -0.85 21.83 -11.58
C ASP A 185 -0.65 21.45 -10.10
N LEU A 186 0.16 20.43 -9.80
CA LEU A 186 0.53 20.10 -8.42
C LEU A 186 1.22 21.27 -7.70
N LYS A 187 2.13 21.98 -8.36
CA LYS A 187 2.79 23.17 -7.79
C LYS A 187 1.79 24.28 -7.50
N VAL A 188 0.87 24.54 -8.42
CA VAL A 188 -0.20 25.52 -8.26
C VAL A 188 -1.15 25.12 -7.12
N PHE A 189 -1.56 23.85 -7.09
CA PHE A 189 -2.38 23.28 -6.03
C PHE A 189 -1.69 23.44 -4.67
N ALA A 190 -0.44 23.02 -4.52
CA ALA A 190 0.32 23.15 -3.27
C ALA A 190 0.56 24.61 -2.86
N GLY A 191 0.82 25.51 -3.83
CA GLY A 191 1.07 26.92 -3.59
C GLY A 191 -0.17 27.75 -3.24
N ASN A 192 -1.36 27.30 -3.63
CA ASN A 192 -2.62 28.03 -3.38
C ASN A 192 -3.20 27.78 -1.97
N TYR A 193 -2.68 26.83 -1.19
CA TYR A 193 -3.17 26.57 0.18
C TYR A 193 -2.30 27.24 1.23
N ASP A 194 -2.51 28.54 1.39
CA ASP A 194 -1.66 29.44 2.18
C ASP A 194 -1.68 29.20 3.70
N ARG A 195 -2.43 28.23 4.26
CA ARG A 195 -2.47 28.07 5.73
C ARG A 195 -2.35 26.67 6.34
N HIS A 196 -3.00 25.59 5.87
CA HIS A 196 -2.97 24.34 6.67
C HIS A 196 -3.16 23.02 5.88
N LYS A 197 -2.82 22.98 4.57
CA LYS A 197 -2.76 21.71 3.84
C LYS A 197 -1.33 21.25 3.66
N LYS A 198 -1.04 20.04 4.13
CA LYS A 198 0.24 19.37 3.96
C LYS A 198 0.04 18.15 3.06
N LEU A 199 0.98 17.88 2.18
CA LEU A 199 0.94 16.74 1.26
C LEU A 199 2.11 15.81 1.58
N THR A 200 1.87 14.51 1.69
CA THR A 200 2.93 13.50 1.72
C THR A 200 2.63 12.34 0.78
N VAL A 201 3.69 11.73 0.26
CA VAL A 201 3.63 10.46 -0.45
C VAL A 201 4.10 9.37 0.50
N GLU A 202 3.21 8.47 0.89
CA GLU A 202 3.49 7.42 1.86
C GLU A 202 3.63 6.06 1.18
N TRP A 203 4.87 5.59 1.17
CA TRP A 203 5.26 4.26 0.72
C TRP A 203 5.51 3.27 1.87
N LEU A 204 5.33 3.73 3.13
CA LEU A 204 5.64 2.95 4.31
C LEU A 204 4.69 1.74 4.44
N PRO A 205 5.20 0.57 4.87
CA PRO A 205 4.36 -0.58 5.18
C PRO A 205 3.35 -0.26 6.28
N THR A 206 2.10 -0.68 6.08
CA THR A 206 1.00 -0.46 7.04
C THR A 206 1.23 -1.14 8.39
N LYS A 207 2.01 -2.23 8.37
CA LYS A 207 2.39 -3.04 9.53
C LYS A 207 3.84 -3.45 9.34
N ASN A 208 4.65 -3.26 10.36
CA ASN A 208 6.00 -3.80 10.48
C ASN A 208 6.06 -5.06 11.34
N GLU A 209 4.94 -5.46 11.96
CA GLU A 209 4.83 -6.67 12.75
C GLU A 209 4.21 -7.81 11.93
N VAL A 210 4.93 -8.92 11.81
CA VAL A 210 4.38 -10.19 11.34
C VAL A 210 4.05 -11.03 12.56
N LYS A 211 2.75 -11.19 12.87
CA LYS A 211 2.31 -12.18 13.86
C LYS A 211 2.28 -13.56 13.20
N VAL A 212 3.28 -14.38 13.50
CA VAL A 212 3.24 -15.81 13.19
C VAL A 212 2.45 -16.49 14.31
N LEU A 213 1.26 -16.98 13.97
CA LEU A 213 0.40 -17.80 14.84
C LEU A 213 0.67 -19.28 14.61
#